data_AF-A0A536X4M6-F1
#
_entry.id   AF-A0A536X4M6-F1
#
_cell.length_a   1.000
_cell.length_b   1.000
_cell.length_c   1.000
_cell.angle_alpha   90.00
_cell.angle_beta   90.00
_cell.angle_gamma   90.00
#
_symmetry.space_group_name_H-M   'P 1'
#
loop_
_entity.id
_entity.type
_entity.pdbx_description
1 polymer ?
#
loop_
_entity_poly.entity_id
_entity_poly.type
_entity_poly.pdbx_seq_one_letter_code
_entity_poly.pdbx_strand_id
1 'polypeptide(L)'
;MNTKIAKLGQKGFTLIELIITIVIIGVLAAVAIPKFLDLSNDAEKGVGAGVAAALASGTSVNYGRSKVPNPTICTALNTPAGCVAPIVDCDALNTYRTQLADIPAGYTVTGGAAALPATGSATAGCSITKGSINVPFNAYGS
;
A
#
# COMPACT_ATOMS: atom_id res chain seq x y z
N MET A 1 53.70 -45.26 7.35
CA MET A 1 52.58 -45.50 6.42
C MET A 1 52.28 -44.18 5.73
N ASN A 2 52.73 -43.99 4.49
CA ASN A 2 52.53 -42.76 3.75
C ASN A 2 51.31 -42.92 2.83
N THR A 3 50.18 -42.35 3.23
CA THR A 3 48.95 -42.31 2.44
C THR A 3 49.09 -41.30 1.31
N LYS A 4 49.21 -41.80 0.07
CA LYS A 4 49.12 -40.96 -1.13
C LYS A 4 47.68 -40.49 -1.30
N ILE A 5 47.42 -39.20 -1.08
CA ILE A 5 46.14 -38.57 -1.43
C ILE A 5 46.08 -38.49 -2.96
N ALA A 6 45.22 -39.28 -3.58
CA ALA A 6 44.98 -39.23 -5.01
C ALA A 6 44.27 -37.92 -5.36
N LYS A 7 44.95 -37.05 -6.12
CA LYS A 7 44.38 -35.81 -6.65
C LYS A 7 43.36 -36.16 -7.73
N LEU A 8 42.07 -36.13 -7.39
CA LEU A 8 40.97 -36.22 -8.37
C LEU A 8 41.12 -35.04 -9.33
N GLY A 9 41.30 -35.33 -10.62
CA GLY A 9 41.56 -34.32 -11.65
C GLY A 9 40.47 -33.26 -11.69
N GLN A 10 40.85 -32.00 -11.48
CA GLN A 10 39.96 -30.85 -11.54
C GLN A 10 39.63 -30.58 -13.02
N LYS A 11 38.51 -31.13 -13.50
CA LYS A 11 37.99 -30.82 -14.84
C LYS A 11 37.50 -29.36 -14.84
N GLY A 12 38.12 -28.52 -15.66
CA GLY A 12 37.64 -27.16 -15.92
C GLY A 12 36.34 -27.18 -16.71
N PHE A 13 35.52 -26.14 -16.53
CA PHE A 13 34.29 -25.91 -17.29
C PHE A 13 34.63 -25.64 -18.76
N THR A 14 33.80 -26.13 -19.69
CA THR A 14 34.04 -25.89 -21.12
C THR A 14 33.46 -24.54 -21.56
N LEU A 15 34.07 -23.86 -22.54
CA LEU A 15 33.56 -22.58 -23.06
C LEU A 15 32.13 -22.73 -23.63
N ILE A 16 31.84 -23.86 -24.27
CA ILE A 16 30.51 -24.16 -24.81
C ILE A 16 29.45 -24.25 -23.70
N GLU A 17 29.81 -24.81 -22.54
CA GLU A 17 28.92 -24.99 -21.39
C GLU A 17 28.57 -23.65 -20.73
N LEU A 18 29.52 -22.70 -20.74
CA LEU A 18 29.24 -21.33 -20.29
C LEU A 18 28.33 -20.58 -21.28
N ILE A 19 28.59 -20.72 -22.58
CA ILE A 19 27.81 -20.04 -23.64
C ILE A 19 26.36 -20.55 -23.66
N ILE A 20 26.14 -21.87 -23.60
CA ILE A 20 24.78 -22.40 -23.62
C ILE A 20 23.99 -21.97 -22.38
N THR A 21 24.65 -21.86 -21.22
CA THR A 21 24.01 -21.47 -19.97
C THR A 21 23.50 -20.01 -20.03
N ILE A 22 24.32 -19.08 -20.53
CA ILE A 22 23.87 -17.68 -20.68
C ILE A 22 22.76 -17.53 -21.73
N VAL A 23 22.77 -18.35 -22.79
CA VAL A 23 21.70 -18.37 -23.79
C VAL A 23 20.39 -18.85 -23.17
N ILE A 24 20.43 -19.94 -22.39
CA ILE A 24 19.25 -20.48 -21.70
C ILE A 24 18.70 -19.46 -20.70
N ILE A 25 19.55 -18.87 -19.84
CA ILE A 25 19.13 -17.85 -18.87
C ILE A 25 18.59 -16.61 -19.61
N GLY A 26 19.17 -16.23 -20.74
CA GLY A 26 18.70 -15.11 -21.57
C GLY A 26 17.27 -15.32 -22.07
N VAL A 27 16.94 -16.51 -22.57
CA VAL A 27 15.58 -16.84 -23.02
C VAL A 27 14.60 -16.88 -21.85
N LEU A 28 14.97 -17.50 -20.74
CA LEU A 28 14.13 -17.55 -19.53
C LEU A 28 13.86 -16.16 -18.97
N ALA A 29 14.87 -15.29 -18.94
CA ALA A 29 14.73 -13.91 -18.47
C ALA A 29 13.78 -13.10 -19.37
N ALA A 30 13.89 -13.25 -20.69
CA ALA A 30 13.04 -12.52 -21.65
C ALA A 30 11.54 -12.79 -21.45
N VAL A 31 11.16 -14.02 -21.07
CA VAL A 31 9.76 -14.39 -20.80
C VAL A 31 9.33 -14.13 -19.35
N ALA A 32 10.24 -14.28 -18.38
CA ALA A 32 9.92 -14.15 -16.96
C ALA A 32 9.79 -12.69 -16.49
N ILE A 33 10.63 -11.79 -17.02
CA ILE A 33 10.63 -10.37 -16.61
C ILE A 33 9.27 -9.68 -16.81
N PRO A 34 8.62 -9.72 -18.00
CA PRO A 34 7.34 -9.03 -18.19
C PRO A 34 6.26 -9.55 -17.23
N LYS A 35 6.21 -10.89 -17.03
CA LYS A 35 5.28 -11.51 -16.09
C LYS A 35 5.54 -11.12 -14.64
N PHE A 36 6.79 -10.98 -14.25
CA PHE A 36 7.16 -10.53 -12.91
C PHE A 36 6.75 -9.07 -12.67
N LEU A 37 6.89 -8.20 -13.68
CA LEU A 37 6.45 -6.81 -13.59
C LEU A 37 4.92 -6.69 -13.49
N ASP A 38 4.18 -7.46 -14.29
CA ASP A 38 2.72 -7.52 -14.21
C ASP A 38 2.26 -7.98 -12.82
N LEU A 39 2.84 -9.08 -12.31
CA LEU A 39 2.51 -9.61 -10.98
C LEU A 39 2.84 -8.62 -9.87
N SER A 40 3.96 -7.90 -9.99
CA SER A 40 4.34 -6.86 -9.03
C SER A 40 3.32 -5.71 -9.03
N ASN A 41 2.91 -5.25 -10.21
CA ASN A 41 1.88 -4.21 -10.35
C ASN A 41 0.53 -4.65 -9.76
N ASP A 42 0.12 -5.90 -9.99
CA ASP A 42 -1.13 -6.43 -9.46
C ASP A 42 -1.08 -6.64 -7.94
N ALA A 43 0.06 -7.07 -7.40
CA ALA A 43 0.28 -7.16 -5.96
C ALA A 43 0.18 -5.79 -5.29
N GLU A 44 0.80 -4.76 -5.88
CA GLU A 44 0.72 -3.39 -5.36
C GLU A 44 -0.70 -2.82 -5.46
N LYS A 45 -1.44 -3.08 -6.54
CA LYS A 45 -2.87 -2.73 -6.63
C LYS A 45 -3.69 -3.42 -5.53
N GLY A 46 -3.41 -4.69 -5.25
CA GLY A 46 -4.08 -5.45 -4.19
C GLY A 46 -3.84 -4.86 -2.79
N VAL A 47 -2.60 -4.47 -2.49
CA VAL A 47 -2.27 -3.75 -1.25
C VAL A 47 -2.99 -2.40 -1.21
N GLY A 48 -2.95 -1.63 -2.30
CA GLY A 48 -3.66 -0.36 -2.43
C GLY A 48 -5.17 -0.49 -2.17
N ALA A 49 -5.81 -1.55 -2.68
CA ALA A 49 -7.22 -1.83 -2.43
C ALA A 49 -7.51 -2.16 -0.96
N GLY A 50 -6.63 -2.92 -0.30
CA GLY A 50 -6.76 -3.19 1.13
C GLY A 50 -6.68 -1.91 1.98
N VAL A 51 -5.73 -1.04 1.67
CA VAL A 51 -5.58 0.28 2.33
C VAL A 51 -6.81 1.16 2.06
N ALA A 52 -7.26 1.23 0.82
CA ALA A 52 -8.43 2.00 0.42
C ALA A 52 -9.71 1.55 1.16
N ALA A 53 -9.91 0.23 1.30
CA ALA A 53 -11.02 -0.32 2.08
C ALA A 53 -10.92 0.00 3.57
N ALA A 54 -9.71 -0.08 4.15
CA ALA A 54 -9.48 0.29 5.54
C ALA A 54 -9.79 1.77 5.79
N LEU A 55 -9.45 2.67 4.86
CA LEU A 55 -9.77 4.10 4.96
C LEU A 55 -11.25 4.39 4.79
N ALA A 56 -11.93 3.74 3.84
CA ALA A 56 -13.39 3.86 3.71
C ALA A 56 -14.10 3.45 5.02
N SER A 57 -13.64 2.37 5.65
CA SER A 57 -14.16 1.92 6.95
C SER A 57 -13.82 2.91 8.07
N GLY A 58 -12.55 3.29 8.21
CA GLY A 58 -12.07 4.21 9.25
C GLY A 58 -12.76 5.57 9.20
N THR A 59 -13.00 6.09 7.99
CA THR A 59 -13.74 7.34 7.77
C THR A 59 -15.23 7.21 8.10
N SER A 60 -15.86 6.06 7.81
CA SER A 60 -17.26 5.81 8.20
C SER A 60 -17.45 5.75 9.72
N VAL A 61 -16.50 5.16 10.43
CA VAL A 61 -16.49 5.10 11.90
C VAL A 61 -16.19 6.47 12.50
N ASN A 62 -15.23 7.21 11.93
CA ASN A 62 -14.95 8.59 12.31
C ASN A 62 -16.20 9.46 12.18
N TYR A 63 -16.89 9.40 11.03
CA TYR A 63 -18.14 10.12 10.79
C TYR A 63 -19.21 9.79 11.85
N GLY A 64 -19.44 8.51 12.12
CA GLY A 64 -20.39 8.08 13.16
C GLY A 64 -20.03 8.62 14.54
N ARG A 65 -18.74 8.64 14.89
CA ARG A 65 -18.27 9.22 16.15
C ARG A 65 -18.42 10.73 16.20
N SER A 66 -18.28 11.44 15.07
CA SER A 66 -18.43 12.89 15.00
C SER A 66 -19.88 13.36 15.10
N LYS A 67 -20.87 12.47 14.87
CA LYS A 67 -22.30 12.76 15.08
C LYS A 67 -22.82 12.43 16.49
N VAL A 68 -21.97 11.88 17.36
CA VAL A 68 -22.32 11.57 18.76
C VAL A 68 -21.44 12.40 19.70
N PRO A 69 -21.89 13.60 20.13
CA PRO A 69 -21.14 14.42 21.07
C PRO A 69 -20.99 13.71 22.42
N ASN A 70 -19.77 13.34 22.81
CA ASN A 70 -19.48 12.80 24.14
C ASN A 70 -18.32 13.55 24.81
N PRO A 71 -18.59 14.47 25.74
CA PRO A 71 -17.58 15.34 26.33
C PRO A 71 -16.54 14.60 27.19
N THR A 72 -16.83 13.38 27.66
CA THR A 72 -15.92 12.58 28.51
C THR A 72 -14.83 11.85 27.70
N ILE A 73 -15.12 11.44 26.47
CA ILE A 73 -14.15 10.76 25.59
C ILE A 73 -13.11 11.76 25.06
N CYS A 74 -13.48 13.02 24.98
CA CYS A 74 -12.71 14.04 24.29
C CYS A 74 -11.60 14.66 25.13
N THR A 75 -11.80 14.72 26.44
CA THR A 75 -10.78 15.17 27.39
C THR A 75 -9.66 14.15 27.57
N ALA A 76 -9.95 12.85 27.45
CA ALA A 76 -8.96 11.77 27.58
C ALA A 76 -7.97 11.69 26.40
N LEU A 77 -8.28 12.31 25.26
CA LEU A 77 -7.45 12.31 24.05
C LEU A 77 -6.63 13.60 23.87
N ASN A 78 -6.64 14.52 24.85
CA ASN A 78 -5.89 15.78 24.82
C ASN A 78 -6.06 16.58 23.51
N THR A 79 -7.28 16.62 22.99
CA THR A 79 -7.67 17.39 21.80
C THR A 79 -8.69 18.44 22.22
N PRO A 80 -8.41 19.75 22.02
CA PRO A 80 -9.41 20.78 22.25
C PRO A 80 -10.49 20.65 21.18
N ALA A 81 -11.76 20.58 21.59
CA ALA A 81 -12.96 20.27 20.80
C ALA A 81 -13.25 18.78 20.62
N GLY A 82 -14.17 18.32 21.45
CA GLY A 82 -14.52 16.94 21.60
C GLY A 82 -15.52 16.39 20.62
N CYS A 83 -15.02 15.96 19.47
CA CYS A 83 -15.47 14.86 18.61
C CYS A 83 -14.32 14.60 17.65
N VAL A 84 -14.16 13.39 17.12
CA VAL A 84 -13.04 13.08 16.21
C VAL A 84 -12.95 14.16 15.13
N ALA A 85 -11.75 14.71 14.90
CA ALA A 85 -11.58 15.83 14.00
C ALA A 85 -12.27 15.52 12.66
N PRO A 86 -13.18 16.40 12.20
CA PRO A 86 -13.94 16.17 10.99
C PRO A 86 -12.96 15.95 9.83
N ILE A 87 -13.13 14.84 9.12
CA ILE A 87 -12.41 14.66 7.86
C ILE A 87 -13.11 15.57 6.86
N VAL A 88 -12.44 16.67 6.51
CA VAL A 88 -13.00 17.74 5.67
C VAL A 88 -12.69 17.57 4.19
N ASP A 89 -11.66 16.81 3.83
CA ASP A 89 -11.29 16.48 2.46
C ASP A 89 -10.42 15.22 2.41
N CYS A 90 -10.07 14.76 1.21
CA CYS A 90 -9.24 13.56 1.05
C CYS A 90 -7.78 13.75 1.51
N ASP A 91 -7.26 14.98 1.50
CA ASP A 91 -5.89 15.28 1.94
C ASP A 91 -5.77 15.26 3.47
N ALA A 92 -6.86 15.56 4.20
CA ALA A 92 -6.92 15.39 5.65
C ALA A 92 -6.58 13.94 6.08
N LEU A 93 -6.88 12.92 5.26
CA LEU A 93 -6.48 11.54 5.54
C LEU A 93 -4.95 11.34 5.52
N ASN A 94 -4.20 12.17 4.79
CA ASN A 94 -2.73 12.16 4.85
C ASN A 94 -2.17 12.72 6.17
N THR A 95 -2.98 13.42 6.95
CA THR A 95 -2.62 13.86 8.31
C THR A 95 -2.95 12.79 9.34
N TYR A 96 -4.05 12.05 9.15
CA TYR A 96 -4.57 11.05 10.10
C TYR A 96 -4.18 9.59 9.80
N ARG A 97 -3.05 9.40 9.10
CA ARG A 97 -2.56 8.14 8.49
C ARG A 97 -2.28 6.97 9.43
N THR A 98 -2.25 7.20 10.73
CA THR A 98 -2.01 6.16 11.74
C THR A 98 -3.18 6.04 12.71
N GLN A 99 -4.20 6.90 12.56
CA GLN A 99 -5.35 6.99 13.45
C GLN A 99 -6.62 6.39 12.82
N LEU A 100 -6.71 6.37 11.48
CA LEU A 100 -7.89 5.88 10.75
C LEU A 100 -7.66 4.53 10.06
N ALA A 101 -6.45 4.30 9.57
CA ALA A 101 -5.97 3.04 9.02
C ALA A 101 -4.44 3.13 8.93
N ASP A 102 -3.71 2.01 9.02
CA ASP A 102 -2.27 2.01 8.76
C ASP A 102 -1.99 2.18 7.26
N ILE A 103 -1.77 3.42 6.79
CA ILE A 103 -1.40 3.68 5.39
C ILE A 103 0.12 3.48 5.23
N PRO A 104 0.58 2.42 4.52
CA PRO A 104 2.00 2.12 4.40
C PRO A 104 2.79 3.23 3.70
N ALA A 105 4.11 3.28 3.96
CA ALA A 105 5.00 4.22 3.29
C ALA A 105 4.93 4.08 1.76
N GLY A 106 4.93 5.23 1.07
CA GLY A 106 4.86 5.29 -0.40
C GLY A 106 3.44 5.37 -0.98
N TYR A 107 2.39 5.14 -0.18
CA TYR A 107 1.01 5.41 -0.58
C TYR A 107 0.56 6.79 -0.09
N THR A 108 0.00 7.61 -0.96
CA THR A 108 -0.62 8.90 -0.62
C THR A 108 -2.11 8.87 -0.92
N VAL A 109 -2.89 9.58 -0.13
CA VAL A 109 -4.30 9.82 -0.44
C VAL A 109 -4.37 11.05 -1.36
N THR A 110 -5.12 10.97 -2.43
CA THR A 110 -5.37 12.06 -3.38
C THR A 110 -6.86 12.11 -3.74
N GLY A 111 -7.31 13.16 -4.42
CA GLY A 111 -8.68 13.28 -4.91
C GLY A 111 -9.61 14.17 -4.06
N GLY A 112 -10.85 14.33 -4.53
CA GLY A 112 -11.96 15.00 -3.83
C GLY A 112 -11.71 16.45 -3.37
N ALA A 113 -11.74 17.41 -4.30
CA ALA A 113 -11.67 18.86 -4.00
C ALA A 113 -12.97 19.46 -3.40
N ALA A 114 -14.00 18.65 -3.16
CA ALA A 114 -15.20 19.09 -2.48
C ALA A 114 -15.08 18.71 -1.02
N ALA A 115 -15.25 19.69 -0.13
CA ALA A 115 -15.38 19.47 1.29
C ALA A 115 -16.31 18.26 1.52
N LEU A 116 -15.85 17.25 2.24
CA LEU A 116 -16.67 16.10 2.58
C LEU A 116 -17.97 16.61 3.23
N PRO A 117 -19.16 16.29 2.70
CA PRO A 117 -20.37 17.03 3.08
C PRO A 117 -20.84 16.81 4.53
N ALA A 118 -21.13 17.94 5.20
CA ALA A 118 -21.61 18.10 6.59
C ALA A 118 -22.82 17.24 7.02
N THR A 119 -23.65 16.76 6.09
CA THR A 119 -24.92 16.12 6.41
C THR A 119 -25.45 15.27 5.26
N GLY A 120 -25.83 14.02 5.55
CA GLY A 120 -26.61 13.15 4.67
C GLY A 120 -25.78 12.46 3.58
N SER A 121 -25.55 11.14 3.74
CA SER A 121 -24.86 10.22 2.81
C SER A 121 -23.88 10.89 1.84
N ALA A 122 -22.72 11.27 2.37
CA ALA A 122 -21.85 12.29 1.83
C ALA A 122 -20.44 11.73 1.60
N THR A 123 -20.34 10.76 0.68
CA THR A 123 -19.04 10.20 0.35
C THR A 123 -18.31 11.08 -0.66
N ALA A 124 -17.06 11.47 -0.40
CA ALA A 124 -16.19 11.99 -1.45
C ALA A 124 -15.39 10.86 -2.08
N GLY A 125 -15.19 10.94 -3.40
CA GLY A 125 -14.29 10.05 -4.13
C GLY A 125 -12.85 10.43 -3.84
N CYS A 126 -12.21 9.70 -2.94
CA CYS A 126 -10.78 9.76 -2.68
C CYS A 126 -10.07 8.65 -3.44
N SER A 127 -8.75 8.71 -3.52
CA SER A 127 -7.96 7.66 -4.15
C SER A 127 -6.65 7.43 -3.42
N ILE A 128 -6.20 6.19 -3.39
CA ILE A 128 -4.86 5.81 -2.95
C ILE A 128 -3.94 5.76 -4.15
N THR A 129 -2.86 6.53 -4.09
CA THR A 129 -1.88 6.62 -5.16
C THR A 129 -0.51 6.14 -4.70
N LYS A 130 0.14 5.31 -5.53
CA LYS A 130 1.57 4.95 -5.41
C LYS A 130 2.15 4.77 -6.81
N GLY A 131 3.03 5.69 -7.23
CA GLY A 131 3.55 5.69 -8.59
C GLY A 131 2.41 5.81 -9.62
N SER A 132 2.26 4.79 -10.49
CA SER A 132 1.18 4.72 -11.50
C SER A 132 -0.11 4.06 -11.00
N ILE A 133 -0.13 3.55 -9.77
CA ILE A 133 -1.28 2.87 -9.20
C ILE A 133 -2.22 3.91 -8.62
N ASN A 134 -3.50 3.84 -9.00
CA ASN A 134 -4.56 4.67 -8.47
C ASN A 134 -5.77 3.80 -8.11
N VAL A 135 -6.12 3.73 -6.83
CA VAL A 135 -7.25 2.94 -6.35
C VAL A 135 -8.29 3.86 -5.71
N PRO A 136 -9.47 4.05 -6.33
CA PRO A 136 -10.50 4.91 -5.79
C PRO A 136 -11.23 4.27 -4.60
N PHE A 137 -11.68 5.10 -3.67
CA PHE A 137 -12.56 4.72 -2.58
C PHE A 137 -13.46 5.87 -2.17
N ASN A 138 -14.54 5.53 -1.48
CA ASN A 138 -15.47 6.49 -0.92
C ASN A 138 -15.06 6.79 0.52
N ALA A 139 -14.65 8.02 0.79
CA ALA A 139 -14.40 8.49 2.14
C ALA A 139 -15.66 9.16 2.71
N TYR A 140 -15.92 8.96 4.00
CA TYR A 140 -17.01 9.63 4.72
C TYR A 140 -16.42 10.78 5.54
N GLY A 141 -16.97 11.98 5.42
CA GLY A 141 -16.54 13.09 6.25
C GLY A 141 -17.68 13.70 7.02
N SER A 142 -17.32 14.67 7.85
CA SER A 142 -18.17 15.31 8.85
C SER A 142 -19.39 15.95 8.27
#